data_AF-A0A1I4NTD4-F1
#
_entry.id   AF-A0A1I4NTD4-F1
#
_cell.length_a   1.000
_cell.length_b   1.000
_cell.length_c   1.000
_cell.angle_alpha   90.00
_cell.angle_beta   90.00
_cell.angle_gamma   90.00
#
_symmetry.space_group_name_H-M   'P 1'
#
loop_
_entity.id
_entity.type
_entity.pdbx_description
1 polymer ?
#
loop_
_entity_poly.entity_id
_entity_poly.type
_entity_poly.pdbx_seq_one_letter_code
_entity_poly.pdbx_strand_id
1 'polypeptide(L)'
;MSLMSIIGCTEFEKEIVRLLAEDGMIEHLLIMGDSRSEDLISDLEQKGLKPKVLFPETIPVGLKKSKDFNVLVTIQDANRYRSPQHMKKETYERIKFYGPVSDGILMFYGSCEGIFDDALLDFSNSNFFLELLSSENGKYMENLNKCLEGPQMRSGVSTELEDKYRNCYNRLKDLILSPGAN
;
A
#
# COMPACT_ATOMS: atom_id res chain seq x y z
N MET A 1 -8.87 16.97 -1.23
CA MET A 1 -7.50 16.54 -0.92
C MET A 1 -7.19 15.38 -1.79
N SER A 2 -5.91 15.02 -1.83
CA SER A 2 -5.46 13.83 -2.50
C SER A 2 -4.65 13.02 -1.50
N LEU A 3 -5.31 12.13 -0.75
CA LEU A 3 -4.70 11.15 0.12
C LEU A 3 -4.72 9.78 -0.56
N MET A 4 -3.54 9.26 -0.83
CA MET A 4 -3.35 7.86 -1.19
C MET A 4 -2.99 7.07 0.06
N SER A 5 -3.69 5.95 0.32
CA SER A 5 -3.25 4.98 1.32
C SER A 5 -2.59 3.78 0.64
N ILE A 6 -1.42 3.38 1.12
CA ILE A 6 -0.71 2.19 0.70
C ILE A 6 -0.85 1.15 1.81
N ILE A 7 -1.40 -0.01 1.47
CA ILE A 7 -1.40 -1.19 2.33
C ILE A 7 -0.46 -2.20 1.69
N GLY A 8 0.71 -2.43 2.30
CA GLY A 8 1.72 -3.32 1.75
C GLY A 8 2.12 -4.44 2.69
N CYS A 9 2.64 -5.51 2.11
CA CYS A 9 3.34 -6.55 2.86
C CYS A 9 4.81 -6.14 3.11
N THR A 10 5.43 -6.65 4.18
CA THR A 10 6.85 -6.44 4.50
C THR A 10 7.78 -6.84 3.35
N GLU A 11 7.38 -7.78 2.49
CA GLU A 11 8.18 -8.17 1.32
C GLU A 11 8.33 -7.07 0.25
N PHE A 12 7.50 -6.01 0.31
CA PHE A 12 7.50 -4.87 -0.62
C PHE A 12 8.10 -3.59 -0.02
N GLU A 13 8.65 -3.66 1.18
CA GLU A 13 9.11 -2.47 1.91
C GLU A 13 10.12 -1.66 1.07
N LYS A 14 11.10 -2.33 0.46
CA LYS A 14 12.14 -1.68 -0.34
C LYS A 14 11.58 -1.03 -1.60
N GLU A 15 10.65 -1.69 -2.27
CA GLU A 15 9.98 -1.18 -3.45
C GLU A 15 9.10 0.03 -3.13
N ILE A 16 8.38 -0.02 -2.01
CA ILE A 16 7.59 1.11 -1.50
C ILE A 16 8.53 2.28 -1.17
N VAL A 17 9.62 2.05 -0.43
CA VAL A 17 10.62 3.09 -0.11
C VAL A 17 11.14 3.76 -1.38
N ARG A 18 11.51 2.96 -2.39
CA ARG A 18 12.04 3.49 -3.65
C ARG A 18 11.01 4.31 -4.41
N LEU A 19 9.77 3.82 -4.54
CA LEU A 19 8.69 4.53 -5.23
C LEU A 19 8.42 5.89 -4.57
N LEU A 20 8.35 5.93 -3.25
CA LEU A 20 8.06 7.16 -2.50
C LEU A 20 9.25 8.13 -2.53
N ALA A 21 10.49 7.64 -2.50
CA ALA A 21 11.68 8.49 -2.57
C ALA A 21 11.85 9.17 -3.93
N GLU A 22 11.31 8.57 -4.99
CA GLU A 22 11.36 9.11 -6.36
C GLU A 22 10.19 10.06 -6.66
N ASP A 23 9.18 10.14 -5.79
CA ASP A 23 8.01 11.01 -5.97
C ASP A 23 8.17 12.37 -5.27
N GLY A 24 8.55 13.37 -6.05
CA GLY A 24 8.69 14.76 -5.59
C GLY A 24 7.37 15.52 -5.35
N MET A 25 6.19 14.92 -5.57
CA MET A 25 4.89 15.56 -5.31
C MET A 25 4.36 15.27 -3.91
N ILE A 26 4.96 14.32 -3.18
CA ILE A 26 4.52 13.97 -1.83
C ILE A 26 4.86 15.11 -0.87
N GLU A 27 3.84 15.78 -0.36
CA GLU A 27 3.99 16.85 0.62
C GLU A 27 4.13 16.28 2.04
N HIS A 28 3.28 15.29 2.37
CA HIS A 28 3.32 14.60 3.64
C HIS A 28 3.31 13.09 3.46
N LEU A 29 4.34 12.44 3.98
CA LEU A 29 4.43 11.00 4.12
C LEU A 29 4.06 10.62 5.57
N LEU A 30 2.99 9.85 5.70
CA LEU A 30 2.45 9.38 6.96
C LEU A 30 2.67 7.87 7.06
N ILE A 31 3.14 7.40 8.20
CA ILE A 31 3.34 5.96 8.44
C ILE A 31 2.44 5.55 9.59
N MET A 32 1.63 4.51 9.38
CA MET A 32 0.88 3.90 10.48
C MET A 32 1.87 3.16 11.39
N GLY A 33 2.15 3.76 12.54
CA GLY A 33 3.09 3.28 13.53
C GLY A 33 2.62 2.00 14.18
N ASP A 34 3.44 0.96 14.08
CA ASP A 34 3.45 -0.17 14.98
C ASP A 34 4.89 -0.69 15.15
N SER A 35 5.09 -1.75 15.93
CA SER A 35 6.41 -2.34 16.18
C SER A 35 7.20 -2.77 14.92
N ARG A 36 6.59 -2.72 13.73
CA ARG A 36 7.16 -3.20 12.46
C ARG A 36 7.42 -2.09 11.46
N SER A 37 7.01 -0.86 11.75
CA SER A 37 7.30 0.27 10.86
C SER A 37 8.71 0.82 11.04
N GLU A 38 9.47 0.35 12.04
CA GLU A 38 10.81 0.89 12.36
C GLU A 38 11.80 0.76 11.19
N ASP A 39 11.85 -0.42 10.55
CA ASP A 39 12.71 -0.67 9.39
C ASP A 39 12.28 0.21 8.21
N LEU A 40 10.98 0.23 7.87
CA LEU A 40 10.42 1.14 6.86
C LEU A 40 10.77 2.61 7.13
N ILE A 41 10.59 3.09 8.37
CA ILE A 41 10.88 4.48 8.74
C ILE A 41 12.36 4.78 8.54
N SER A 42 13.24 3.90 9.02
CA SER A 42 14.70 4.03 8.87
C SER A 42 15.10 4.08 7.39
N ASP A 43 14.55 3.20 6.56
CA ASP A 43 14.85 3.15 5.13
C ASP A 43 14.36 4.40 4.38
N LEU A 44 13.19 4.93 4.74
CA LEU A 44 12.67 6.20 4.20
C LEU A 44 13.57 7.39 4.60
N GLU A 45 13.99 7.46 5.86
CA GLU A 45 14.88 8.51 6.37
C GLU A 45 16.25 8.48 5.69
N GLN A 46 16.81 7.28 5.46
CA GLN A 46 18.06 7.10 4.71
C GLN A 46 17.95 7.59 3.26
N LYS A 47 16.75 7.58 2.68
CA LYS A 47 16.46 8.17 1.36
C LYS A 47 16.18 9.67 1.40
N GLY A 48 16.24 10.30 2.58
CA GLY A 48 16.03 11.73 2.77
C GLY A 48 14.57 12.14 2.92
N LEU A 49 13.64 11.18 3.04
CA LEU A 49 12.24 11.45 3.35
C LEU A 49 12.08 11.74 4.85
N LYS A 50 11.00 12.42 5.22
CA LYS A 50 10.69 12.78 6.61
C LYS A 50 9.31 12.24 7.00
N PRO A 51 9.18 10.91 7.21
CA PRO A 51 7.89 10.31 7.55
C PRO A 51 7.38 10.81 8.90
N LYS A 52 6.08 11.08 8.99
CA LYS A 52 5.38 11.33 10.25
C LYS A 52 4.65 10.06 10.69
N VAL A 53 5.04 9.56 11.86
CA VAL A 53 4.38 8.37 12.45
C VAL A 53 3.03 8.77 13.04
N LEU A 54 1.99 8.03 12.68
CA LEU A 54 0.63 8.14 13.20
C LEU A 54 0.24 6.83 13.85
N PHE A 55 -0.39 6.89 15.02
CA PHE A 55 -1.01 5.73 15.65
C PHE A 55 -2.51 5.72 15.36
N PRO A 56 -3.18 4.54 15.34
CA PRO A 56 -4.61 4.44 15.04
C PRO A 56 -5.50 5.39 15.88
N GLU A 57 -5.12 5.68 17.12
CA GLU A 57 -5.84 6.58 18.03
C GLU A 57 -5.63 8.06 17.70
N THR A 58 -4.67 8.37 16.83
CA THR A 58 -4.18 9.73 16.54
C THR A 58 -4.41 10.14 15.09
N ILE A 59 -5.05 9.30 14.27
CA ILE A 59 -5.40 9.69 12.90
C ILE A 59 -6.27 10.94 12.99
N PRO A 60 -5.77 12.09 12.52
CA PRO A 60 -6.51 13.33 12.67
C PRO A 60 -7.86 13.19 11.99
N VAL A 61 -8.94 13.42 12.73
CA VAL A 61 -10.26 13.66 12.16
C VAL A 61 -10.12 14.93 11.33
N GLY A 62 -9.86 14.77 10.04
CA GLY A 62 -9.55 15.87 9.15
C GLY A 62 -8.08 15.99 8.74
N LEU A 63 -7.46 14.88 8.29
CA LEU A 63 -6.43 14.98 7.24
C LEU A 63 -6.90 15.90 6.08
N LYS A 64 -8.22 15.93 5.84
CA LYS A 64 -9.17 17.09 5.83
C LYS A 64 -8.84 18.46 5.14
N LYS A 65 -7.60 18.97 5.12
CA LYS A 65 -7.37 20.42 4.89
C LYS A 65 -6.18 20.89 4.01
N SER A 66 -5.52 20.05 3.22
CA SER A 66 -4.49 20.55 2.26
C SER A 66 -4.85 20.32 0.79
N LYS A 67 -4.32 21.15 -0.11
CA LYS A 67 -4.43 20.93 -1.57
C LYS A 67 -3.40 19.91 -2.08
N ASP A 68 -2.54 19.44 -1.19
CA ASP A 68 -1.32 18.75 -1.53
C ASP A 68 -1.53 17.23 -1.57
N PHE A 69 -0.63 16.54 -2.26
CA PHE A 69 -0.66 15.09 -2.37
C PHE A 69 0.01 14.46 -1.16
N ASN A 70 -0.75 13.65 -0.43
CA ASN A 70 -0.32 13.01 0.81
C ASN A 70 -0.36 11.50 0.64
N VAL A 71 0.55 10.79 1.32
CA VAL A 71 0.60 9.33 1.30
C VAL A 71 0.57 8.79 2.72
N LEU A 72 -0.32 7.84 3.00
CA LEU A 72 -0.35 7.06 4.24
C LEU A 72 0.09 5.63 3.96
N VAL A 73 1.15 5.15 4.58
CA VAL A 73 1.66 3.78 4.39
C VAL A 73 1.39 2.94 5.63
N THR A 74 0.93 1.71 5.42
CA THR A 74 0.81 0.67 6.44
C THR A 74 1.45 -0.60 5.93
N ILE A 75 2.43 -1.12 6.67
CA ILE A 75 3.06 -2.40 6.39
C ILE A 75 2.45 -3.49 7.26
N GLN A 76 2.21 -4.63 6.65
CA GLN A 76 1.71 -5.84 7.28
C GLN A 76 2.73 -6.96 7.15
N ASP A 77 2.92 -7.71 8.24
CA ASP A 77 3.77 -8.89 8.25
C ASP A 77 2.94 -10.14 7.93
N ALA A 78 3.17 -10.71 6.74
CA ALA A 78 2.47 -11.90 6.28
C ALA A 78 2.65 -13.12 7.22
N ASN A 79 3.79 -13.20 7.92
CA ASN A 79 4.12 -14.32 8.82
C ASN A 79 3.20 -14.42 10.05
N ARG A 80 2.44 -13.36 10.35
CA ARG A 80 1.54 -13.35 11.51
C ARG A 80 0.14 -13.84 11.18
N TYR A 81 -0.17 -14.06 9.91
CA TYR A 81 -1.48 -14.56 9.55
C TYR A 81 -1.57 -16.05 9.79
N ARG A 82 -2.52 -16.45 10.65
CA ARG A 82 -2.83 -17.85 10.93
C ARG A 82 -3.39 -18.59 9.71
N SER A 83 -3.94 -17.83 8.76
CA SER A 83 -4.47 -18.35 7.50
C SER A 83 -4.63 -17.23 6.47
N PRO A 84 -4.80 -17.56 5.18
CA PRO A 84 -5.13 -16.60 4.13
C PRO A 84 -6.41 -15.80 4.41
N GLN A 85 -7.41 -16.43 5.02
CA GLN A 85 -8.66 -15.76 5.40
C GLN A 85 -8.45 -14.74 6.53
N HIS A 86 -7.55 -15.05 7.48
CA HIS A 86 -7.18 -14.10 8.53
C HIS A 86 -6.51 -12.86 7.92
N MET A 87 -5.61 -13.05 6.95
CA MET A 87 -5.01 -11.95 6.20
C MET A 87 -6.05 -11.14 5.43
N LYS A 88 -6.92 -11.79 4.64
CA LYS A 88 -7.99 -11.12 3.89
C LYS A 88 -8.85 -10.25 4.81
N LYS A 89 -9.28 -10.79 5.95
CA LYS A 89 -10.09 -10.08 6.95
C LYS A 89 -9.38 -8.83 7.48
N GLU A 90 -8.15 -8.98 7.95
CA GLU A 90 -7.34 -7.89 8.52
C GLU A 90 -7.04 -6.78 7.50
N THR A 91 -6.81 -7.14 6.25
CA THR A 91 -6.66 -6.18 5.15
C THR A 91 -7.97 -5.49 4.81
N TYR A 92 -9.09 -6.21 4.76
CA TYR A 92 -10.42 -5.62 4.52
C TYR A 92 -10.83 -4.66 5.63
N GLU A 93 -10.50 -4.96 6.89
CA GLU A 93 -10.73 -4.05 8.01
C GLU A 93 -9.92 -2.76 7.85
N ARG A 94 -8.67 -2.84 7.37
CA ARG A 94 -7.87 -1.65 7.05
C ARG A 94 -8.42 -0.86 5.87
N ILE A 95 -8.86 -1.52 4.79
CA ILE A 95 -9.52 -0.86 3.66
C ILE A 95 -10.75 -0.09 4.14
N LYS A 96 -11.60 -0.71 4.97
CA LYS A 96 -12.78 -0.06 5.56
C LYS A 96 -12.43 1.11 6.49
N PHE A 97 -11.28 1.03 7.14
CA PHE A 97 -10.80 2.07 8.05
C PHE A 97 -10.20 3.27 7.29
N TYR A 98 -9.43 3.05 6.23
CA TYR A 98 -8.84 4.12 5.42
C TYR A 98 -9.81 4.69 4.39
N GLY A 99 -10.73 3.89 3.86
CA GLY A 99 -11.66 4.30 2.80
C GLY A 99 -12.42 5.61 3.05
N PRO A 100 -12.92 5.90 4.27
CA PRO A 100 -13.59 7.17 4.57
C PRO A 100 -12.70 8.42 4.53
N VAL A 101 -11.37 8.25 4.60
CA VAL A 101 -10.39 9.33 4.69
C VAL A 101 -9.48 9.44 3.46
N SER A 102 -9.42 8.41 2.62
CA SER A 102 -8.54 8.34 1.45
C SER A 102 -9.30 8.49 0.13
N ASP A 103 -8.67 9.10 -0.86
CA ASP A 103 -9.20 9.22 -2.22
C ASP A 103 -8.88 7.98 -3.05
N GLY A 104 -7.80 7.28 -2.68
CA GLY A 104 -7.53 5.95 -3.20
C GLY A 104 -6.66 5.11 -2.29
N ILE A 105 -6.76 3.79 -2.45
CA ILE A 105 -6.02 2.78 -1.72
C ILE A 105 -5.26 1.92 -2.73
N LEU A 106 -3.95 1.79 -2.53
CA LEU A 106 -3.06 0.94 -3.29
C LEU A 106 -2.61 -0.24 -2.44
N MET A 107 -2.79 -1.45 -2.95
CA MET A 107 -2.47 -2.69 -2.27
C MET A 107 -1.20 -3.34 -2.85
N PHE A 108 -0.15 -3.52 -2.04
CA PHE A 108 1.09 -4.21 -2.41
C PHE A 108 1.12 -5.64 -1.81
N TYR A 109 0.62 -6.63 -2.57
CA TYR A 109 0.51 -8.02 -2.11
C TYR A 109 1.04 -9.10 -3.05
N GLY A 110 1.53 -8.78 -4.25
CA GLY A 110 2.29 -9.70 -5.11
C GLY A 110 1.76 -11.12 -5.21
N SER A 111 2.52 -12.09 -4.69
CA SER A 111 2.15 -13.51 -4.77
C SER A 111 0.84 -13.86 -4.04
N CYS A 112 0.34 -12.97 -3.19
CA CYS A 112 -0.91 -13.11 -2.47
C CYS A 112 -2.11 -12.44 -3.18
N GLU A 113 -1.94 -11.94 -4.41
CA GLU A 113 -2.99 -11.32 -5.25
C GLU A 113 -4.27 -12.17 -5.31
N GLY A 114 -4.15 -13.49 -5.49
CA GLY A 114 -5.30 -14.41 -5.57
C GLY A 114 -6.21 -14.45 -4.34
N ILE A 115 -5.73 -13.98 -3.18
CA ILE A 115 -6.56 -13.85 -1.96
C ILE A 115 -7.49 -12.63 -2.07
N PHE A 116 -7.09 -11.65 -2.88
CA PHE A 116 -7.72 -10.35 -3.04
C PHE A 116 -8.40 -10.16 -4.40
N ASP A 117 -8.56 -11.22 -5.20
CA ASP A 117 -9.25 -11.18 -6.51
C ASP A 117 -10.65 -10.51 -6.40
N ASP A 118 -11.38 -10.80 -5.33
CA ASP A 118 -12.71 -10.22 -5.11
C ASP A 118 -12.67 -8.78 -4.58
N ALA A 119 -11.52 -8.27 -4.11
CA ALA A 119 -11.45 -6.98 -3.42
C ALA A 119 -11.89 -5.81 -4.30
N LEU A 120 -11.51 -5.82 -5.59
CA LEU A 120 -11.95 -4.78 -6.53
C LEU A 120 -13.47 -4.79 -6.73
N LEU A 121 -14.09 -5.99 -6.73
CA LEU A 121 -15.55 -6.13 -6.83
C LEU A 121 -16.24 -5.71 -5.54
N ASP A 122 -15.75 -6.19 -4.40
CA ASP A 122 -16.32 -5.96 -3.06
C ASP A 122 -16.33 -4.46 -2.68
N PHE A 123 -15.36 -3.69 -3.17
CA PHE A 123 -15.24 -2.25 -2.92
C PHE A 123 -15.61 -1.38 -4.12
N SER A 124 -16.16 -1.94 -5.20
CA SER A 124 -16.51 -1.21 -6.45
C SER A 124 -17.46 -0.02 -6.26
N ASN A 125 -18.33 -0.06 -5.23
CA ASN A 125 -19.28 1.01 -4.90
C ASN A 125 -18.76 1.99 -3.83
N SER A 126 -17.45 1.98 -3.56
CA SER A 126 -16.85 2.86 -2.56
C SER A 126 -16.57 4.25 -3.14
N ASN A 127 -16.52 5.26 -2.28
CA ASN A 127 -16.17 6.63 -2.67
C ASN A 127 -14.65 6.86 -2.81
N PHE A 128 -13.86 5.79 -2.95
CA PHE A 128 -12.42 5.83 -3.11
C PHE A 128 -12.01 4.85 -4.20
N PHE A 129 -10.91 5.14 -4.89
CA PHE A 129 -10.32 4.21 -5.86
C PHE A 129 -9.58 3.08 -5.15
N LEU A 130 -9.75 1.84 -5.59
CA LEU A 130 -8.97 0.71 -5.10
C LEU A 130 -8.15 0.14 -6.24
N GLU A 131 -6.84 0.06 -6.06
CA GLU A 131 -5.91 -0.55 -7.01
C GLU A 131 -5.12 -1.65 -6.31
N LEU A 132 -5.02 -2.80 -6.98
CA LEU A 132 -4.18 -3.90 -6.55
C LEU A 132 -2.96 -3.96 -7.46
N LEU A 133 -1.78 -3.91 -6.85
CA LEU A 133 -0.52 -4.10 -7.56
C LEU A 133 -0.48 -5.54 -8.08
N SER A 134 -0.77 -5.71 -9.38
CA SER A 134 -0.70 -7.00 -10.04
C SER A 134 0.61 -7.19 -10.79
N SER A 135 1.34 -8.25 -10.46
CA SER A 135 2.35 -8.80 -11.35
C SER A 135 1.60 -9.44 -12.53
N GLU A 136 1.72 -8.88 -13.74
CA GLU A 136 0.97 -9.24 -14.97
C GLU A 136 0.95 -10.73 -15.41
N ASN A 137 1.43 -11.68 -14.62
CA ASN A 137 1.09 -13.08 -14.79
C ASN A 137 0.13 -13.49 -13.67
N GLY A 138 -1.18 -13.46 -13.95
CA GLY A 138 -2.25 -14.12 -13.17
C GLY A 138 -2.11 -15.66 -13.10
N LYS A 139 -0.89 -16.15 -12.98
CA LYS A 139 -0.43 -17.51 -12.77
C LYS A 139 0.85 -17.48 -11.92
N TYR A 140 0.72 -17.04 -10.67
CA TYR A 140 1.52 -17.60 -9.58
C TYR A 140 0.57 -18.23 -8.55
N MET A 141 -0.23 -19.19 -9.03
CA MET A 141 -0.77 -20.26 -8.19
C MET A 141 0.35 -21.26 -7.91
N GLU A 142 1.39 -20.83 -7.17
CA GLU A 142 2.33 -21.79 -6.61
C GLU A 142 2.42 -21.59 -5.10
N ASN A 143 1.47 -22.27 -4.44
CA ASN A 143 1.31 -22.46 -3.01
C ASN A 143 0.97 -21.18 -2.23
N LEU A 144 -0.31 -21.04 -1.93
CA LEU A 144 -0.89 -20.18 -0.89
C LEU A 144 -0.15 -20.28 0.47
N ASN A 145 0.52 -21.41 0.71
CA ASN A 145 1.40 -21.62 1.86
C ASN A 145 2.69 -20.80 1.80
N LYS A 146 3.24 -20.48 0.61
CA LYS A 146 4.46 -19.66 0.46
C LYS A 146 4.29 -18.23 0.99
N CYS A 147 3.10 -17.63 0.88
CA CYS A 147 2.80 -16.32 1.51
C CYS A 147 2.94 -16.37 3.05
N LEU A 148 2.72 -17.53 3.67
CA LEU A 148 2.81 -17.73 5.13
C LEU A 148 4.18 -18.28 5.58
N GLU A 149 5.00 -18.76 4.62
CA GLU A 149 6.33 -19.33 4.88
C GLU A 149 7.44 -18.26 4.95
N GLY A 150 7.09 -16.97 4.80
CA GLY A 150 7.98 -15.83 4.98
C GLY A 150 8.74 -15.38 3.74
N PRO A 151 9.49 -14.27 3.84
CA PRO A 151 10.09 -13.62 2.68
C PRO A 151 11.10 -14.55 2.01
N GLN A 152 10.76 -15.04 0.81
CA GLN A 152 11.75 -15.66 -0.06
C GLN A 152 12.66 -14.57 -0.62
N MET A 153 13.97 -14.82 -0.57
CA MET A 153 15.00 -13.90 -1.06
C MET A 153 14.74 -13.60 -2.55
N ARG A 154 14.08 -12.47 -2.85
CA ARG A 154 13.93 -12.00 -4.24
C ARG A 154 15.31 -11.54 -4.72
N SER A 155 15.94 -12.35 -5.57
CA SER A 155 17.22 -12.03 -6.20
C SER A 155 17.00 -10.95 -7.27
N GLY A 156 17.09 -9.68 -6.89
CA GLY A 156 17.01 -8.53 -7.81
C GLY A 156 15.65 -8.36 -8.48
N VAL A 157 14.95 -7.27 -8.18
CA VAL A 157 13.76 -6.89 -8.93
C VAL A 157 14.21 -6.51 -10.34
N SER A 158 13.67 -7.19 -11.36
CA SER A 158 13.90 -6.81 -12.76
C SER A 158 13.41 -5.38 -12.99
N THR A 159 14.11 -4.59 -13.79
CA THR A 159 13.72 -3.22 -14.15
C THR A 159 12.27 -3.15 -14.68
N GLU A 160 11.83 -4.19 -15.39
CA GLU A 160 10.45 -4.31 -15.91
C GLU A 160 9.40 -4.40 -14.78
N LEU A 161 9.72 -5.07 -13.68
CA LEU A 161 8.81 -5.24 -12.55
C LEU A 161 8.72 -3.94 -11.73
N GLU A 162 9.82 -3.21 -11.59
CA GLU A 162 9.82 -1.88 -10.95
C GLU A 162 8.97 -0.87 -11.73
N ASP A 163 9.06 -0.90 -13.07
CA ASP A 163 8.24 -0.05 -13.93
C ASP A 163 6.74 -0.36 -13.79
N LYS A 164 6.36 -1.63 -13.61
CA LYS A 164 4.97 -2.01 -13.35
C LYS A 164 4.46 -1.42 -12.03
N TYR A 165 5.27 -1.49 -10.98
CA TYR A 165 4.90 -0.92 -9.68
C TYR A 165 4.72 0.59 -9.77
N ARG A 166 5.65 1.27 -10.46
CA ARG A 166 5.57 2.70 -10.74
C ARG A 166 4.33 3.07 -11.55
N ASN A 167 4.02 2.31 -12.59
CA ASN A 167 2.85 2.57 -13.44
C ASN A 167 1.54 2.41 -12.67
N CYS A 168 1.43 1.39 -11.81
CA CYS A 168 0.25 1.20 -10.96
C CYS A 168 0.09 2.36 -9.96
N TYR A 169 1.19 2.72 -9.30
CA TYR A 169 1.24 3.86 -8.38
C TYR A 169 0.83 5.17 -9.06
N ASN A 170 1.44 5.50 -10.21
CA ASN A 170 1.16 6.72 -10.96
C ASN A 170 -0.27 6.73 -11.51
N ARG A 171 -0.81 5.60 -11.97
CA ARG A 171 -2.20 5.51 -12.43
C ARG A 171 -3.17 5.89 -11.31
N LEU A 172 -3.00 5.32 -10.11
CA LEU A 172 -3.86 5.68 -8.97
C LEU A 172 -3.67 7.15 -8.57
N LYS A 173 -2.42 7.63 -8.54
CA LYS A 173 -2.10 9.02 -8.24
C LYS A 173 -2.77 9.98 -9.21
N ASP A 174 -2.73 9.70 -10.51
CA ASP A 174 -3.36 10.52 -11.55
C ASP A 174 -4.89 10.52 -11.40
N LEU A 175 -5.50 9.38 -11.07
CA LEU A 175 -6.93 9.31 -10.75
C LEU A 175 -7.29 10.20 -9.56
N ILE A 176 -6.50 10.14 -8.48
CA ILE A 176 -6.69 10.93 -7.26
C ILE A 176 -6.49 12.44 -7.53
N LEU A 177 -5.56 12.82 -8.41
CA LEU A 177 -5.21 14.21 -8.70
C LEU A 177 -6.05 14.82 -9.84
N SER A 178 -6.82 14.01 -10.56
CA SER A 178 -7.61 14.47 -11.69
C SER A 178 -8.75 15.39 -11.25
N PRO A 179 -8.95 16.55 -11.91
CA PRO A 179 -10.06 17.45 -11.60
C PRO A 179 -11.40 16.75 -11.90
N GLY A 180 -12.19 16.49 -10.86
CA GLY A 180 -13.48 15.80 -10.94
C GLY A 180 -13.53 14.42 -10.28
N ALA A 181 -12.45 13.98 -9.62
CA ALA A 181 -12.49 12.83 -8.71
C ALA A 181 -13.30 13.18 -7.45
N ASN A 182 -14.57 12.74 -7.45
CA ASN A 182 -15.64 12.89 -6.44
C ASN A 182 -16.33 14.26 -6.35
#